data_AF-A0AAD5ET96-F1
#
_entry.id   AF-A0AAD5ET96-F1
#
_cell.length_a   1.000
_cell.length_b   1.000
_cell.length_c   1.000
_cell.angle_alpha   90.00
_cell.angle_beta   90.00
_cell.angle_gamma   90.00
#
_symmetry.space_group_name_H-M   'P 1'
#
loop_
_entity.id
_entity.type
_entity.pdbx_description
1 polymer ?
#
loop_
_entity_poly.entity_id
_entity_poly.type
_entity_poly.pdbx_seq_one_letter_code
_entity_poly.pdbx_strand_id
1 'polypeptide(L)'
;MPEPNTTEEMEHRNIPSRFHDGFFSRTWVGNNPTLHQRRQYMRAYLEWRLPHEDMDNQERKLRDLEERKAAMWLINSDVIEISTEQFEWLVDEKFWHTWLSYLGERTPFPWRCPQETDEPTRVSQAFEGWLEAHRREGDLVEVWKALEAESRGVEQRHAPGSEGDVVAQRSSDPARDNESEQLHQLEQQVIQLQQELQRQDEQLLQKDERIRELEERLRQQDDRS
;
A
#
# COMPACT_ATOMS: atom_id res chain seq x y z
N MET A 1 -1.35 -33.70 12.98
CA MET A 1 -1.30 -32.51 12.12
C MET A 1 -2.71 -31.98 12.05
N PRO A 2 -3.06 -30.82 12.63
CA PRO A 2 -4.39 -30.28 12.43
C PRO A 2 -4.48 -29.80 10.98
N GLU A 3 -5.38 -30.39 10.22
CA GLU A 3 -5.70 -29.97 8.86
C GLU A 3 -6.30 -28.56 8.88
N PRO A 4 -6.01 -27.71 7.88
CA PRO A 4 -6.64 -26.40 7.77
C PRO A 4 -8.14 -26.59 7.55
N ASN A 5 -8.92 -26.26 8.56
CA ASN A 5 -10.37 -26.36 8.53
C ASN A 5 -10.93 -25.00 8.12
N THR A 6 -10.94 -24.72 6.82
CA THR A 6 -11.95 -23.94 6.06
C THR A 6 -11.38 -23.46 4.71
N THR A 7 -12.16 -23.63 3.66
CA THR A 7 -11.85 -23.27 2.26
C THR A 7 -11.64 -21.75 2.06
N GLU A 8 -12.13 -20.93 3.00
CA GLU A 8 -12.07 -19.47 2.98
C GLU A 8 -10.69 -18.92 3.39
N GLU A 9 -9.98 -19.59 4.32
CA GLU A 9 -8.70 -19.12 4.89
C GLU A 9 -7.49 -19.31 3.95
N MET A 10 -7.67 -20.03 2.84
CA MET A 10 -6.63 -20.28 1.83
C MET A 10 -7.05 -19.85 0.43
N GLU A 11 -8.07 -19.00 0.30
CA GLU A 11 -8.59 -18.53 -0.98
C GLU A 11 -7.51 -17.92 -1.87
N HIS A 12 -6.53 -17.21 -1.26
CA HIS A 12 -5.40 -16.66 -1.98
C HIS A 12 -4.59 -17.70 -2.76
N ARG A 13 -4.55 -18.95 -2.31
CA ARG A 13 -3.84 -20.02 -3.03
C ARG A 13 -4.54 -20.48 -4.29
N ASN A 14 -5.84 -20.22 -4.41
CA ASN A 14 -6.62 -20.58 -5.59
C ASN A 14 -6.44 -19.56 -6.73
N ILE A 15 -5.78 -18.44 -6.44
CA ILE A 15 -5.50 -17.42 -7.43
C ILE A 15 -4.32 -17.88 -8.31
N PRO A 16 -4.48 -18.03 -9.64
CA PRO A 16 -3.45 -18.60 -10.52
C PRO A 16 -2.35 -17.58 -10.85
N SER A 17 -1.07 -17.91 -10.65
CA SER A 17 0.04 -17.00 -10.95
C SER A 17 0.19 -16.83 -12.47
N ARG A 18 0.52 -15.62 -12.93
CA ARG A 18 0.88 -15.40 -14.35
C ARG A 18 2.31 -15.85 -14.67
N PHE A 19 3.12 -16.15 -13.66
CA PHE A 19 4.56 -16.42 -13.78
C PHE A 19 4.94 -17.86 -13.44
N HIS A 20 4.06 -18.58 -12.74
CA HIS A 20 4.32 -19.95 -12.31
C HIS A 20 3.10 -20.85 -12.56
N ASP A 21 3.37 -22.02 -13.13
CA ASP A 21 2.39 -23.08 -13.28
C ASP A 21 2.12 -23.77 -11.93
N GLY A 22 0.84 -24.13 -11.72
CA GLY A 22 0.41 -24.85 -10.52
C GLY A 22 0.07 -23.94 -9.34
N PHE A 23 0.09 -24.52 -8.15
CA PHE A 23 -0.34 -23.85 -6.91
C PHE A 23 0.85 -23.39 -6.06
N PHE A 24 0.61 -22.37 -5.24
CA PHE A 24 1.58 -21.92 -4.27
C PHE A 24 1.92 -23.03 -3.25
N SER A 25 3.19 -23.45 -3.24
CA SER A 25 3.65 -24.68 -2.57
C SER A 25 4.16 -24.49 -1.14
N ARG A 26 4.30 -23.26 -0.64
CA ARG A 26 4.74 -23.03 0.75
C ARG A 26 3.73 -23.60 1.73
N THR A 27 4.23 -24.18 2.82
CA THR A 27 3.39 -24.68 3.92
C THR A 27 2.61 -23.54 4.57
N TRP A 28 1.34 -23.78 4.89
CA TRP A 28 0.52 -22.82 5.63
C TRP A 28 1.07 -22.61 7.04
N VAL A 29 1.12 -21.36 7.48
CA VAL A 29 1.68 -20.98 8.79
C VAL A 29 0.65 -21.08 9.93
N GLY A 30 -0.56 -21.57 9.63
CA GLY A 30 -1.66 -21.66 10.59
C GLY A 30 -2.40 -20.35 10.78
N ASN A 31 -3.39 -20.38 11.66
CA ASN A 31 -4.38 -19.30 11.80
C ASN A 31 -3.92 -18.19 12.76
N ASN A 32 -2.95 -18.51 13.62
CA ASN A 32 -2.34 -17.58 14.58
C ASN A 32 -0.81 -17.58 14.39
N PRO A 33 -0.30 -17.15 13.23
CA PRO A 33 1.14 -17.09 13.03
C PRO A 33 1.74 -15.96 13.86
N THR A 34 3.00 -16.14 14.27
CA THR A 34 3.82 -15.02 14.74
C THR A 34 4.02 -13.99 13.63
N LEU A 35 4.36 -12.75 13.99
CA LEU A 35 4.68 -11.68 13.03
C LEU A 35 5.71 -12.14 11.98
N HIS A 36 6.77 -12.83 12.43
CA HIS A 36 7.82 -13.32 11.55
C HIS A 36 7.30 -14.36 10.55
N GLN A 37 6.53 -15.35 11.02
CA GLN A 37 5.94 -16.38 10.15
C GLN A 37 4.97 -15.76 9.13
N ARG A 38 4.15 -14.81 9.57
CA ARG A 38 3.20 -14.11 8.71
C ARG A 38 3.90 -13.37 7.57
N ARG A 39 4.91 -12.55 7.90
CA ARG A 39 5.69 -11.79 6.91
C ARG A 39 6.50 -12.67 5.97
N GLN A 40 7.11 -13.73 6.50
CA GLN A 40 7.85 -14.69 5.67
C GLN A 40 6.93 -15.41 4.68
N TYR A 41 5.73 -15.79 5.11
CA TYR A 41 4.73 -16.40 4.23
C TYR A 41 4.28 -15.40 3.15
N MET A 42 3.94 -14.18 3.55
CA MET A 42 3.55 -13.12 2.62
C MET A 42 4.62 -12.91 1.56
N ARG A 43 5.88 -12.66 1.94
CA ARG A 43 7.00 -12.48 1.00
C ARG A 43 7.10 -13.62 0.00
N ALA A 44 7.09 -14.85 0.48
CA ALA A 44 7.17 -16.01 -0.41
C ALA A 44 5.98 -16.08 -1.38
N TYR A 45 4.79 -15.67 -0.93
CA TYR A 45 3.62 -15.58 -1.79
C TYR A 45 3.79 -14.48 -2.85
N LEU A 46 4.33 -13.31 -2.49
CA LEU A 46 4.58 -12.23 -3.46
C LEU A 46 5.62 -12.62 -4.50
N GLU A 47 6.74 -13.21 -4.07
CA GLU A 47 7.80 -13.69 -4.97
C GLU A 47 7.25 -14.69 -5.99
N TRP A 48 6.37 -15.58 -5.55
CA TRP A 48 5.70 -16.53 -6.42
C TRP A 48 4.64 -15.87 -7.33
N ARG A 49 4.00 -14.82 -6.85
CA ARG A 49 2.91 -14.16 -7.58
C ARG A 49 3.42 -13.21 -8.66
N LEU A 50 4.50 -12.50 -8.39
CA LEU A 50 5.00 -11.41 -9.23
C LEU A 50 6.52 -11.24 -9.03
N PRO A 51 7.36 -12.17 -9.52
CA PRO A 51 8.80 -12.05 -9.38
C PRO A 51 9.33 -10.82 -10.13
N HIS A 52 10.11 -9.97 -9.44
CA HIS A 52 10.81 -8.85 -10.06
C HIS A 52 12.17 -8.58 -9.37
N GLU A 53 13.06 -7.83 -10.04
CA GLU A 53 14.47 -7.70 -9.63
C GLU A 53 14.68 -6.97 -8.29
N ASP A 54 13.70 -6.17 -7.84
CA ASP A 54 13.81 -5.35 -6.61
C ASP A 54 12.69 -5.62 -5.56
N MET A 55 12.35 -6.91 -5.33
CA MET A 55 11.30 -7.32 -4.36
C MET A 55 11.49 -6.71 -2.98
N ASP A 56 12.70 -6.78 -2.44
CA ASP A 56 12.97 -6.37 -1.05
C ASP A 56 12.74 -4.87 -0.83
N ASN A 57 13.12 -4.03 -1.80
CA ASN A 57 12.96 -2.58 -1.69
C ASN A 57 11.51 -2.15 -1.89
N GLN A 58 10.80 -2.76 -2.84
CA GLN A 58 9.37 -2.49 -3.02
C GLN A 58 8.56 -2.95 -1.81
N GLU A 59 8.86 -4.13 -1.27
CA GLU A 59 8.22 -4.61 -0.03
C GLU A 59 8.45 -3.60 1.09
N ARG A 60 9.70 -3.16 1.30
CA ARG A 60 10.04 -2.19 2.35
C ARG A 60 9.28 -0.88 2.17
N LYS A 61 9.37 -0.24 1.00
CA LYS A 61 8.71 1.04 0.70
C LYS A 61 7.20 0.96 0.88
N LEU A 62 6.59 -0.14 0.43
CA LEU A 62 5.16 -0.33 0.56
C LEU A 62 4.76 -0.56 2.02
N ARG A 63 5.54 -1.33 2.79
CA ARG A 63 5.30 -1.48 4.23
C ARG A 63 5.43 -0.16 4.98
N ASP A 64 6.45 0.64 4.69
CA ASP A 64 6.62 1.96 5.31
C ASP A 64 5.42 2.87 5.00
N LEU A 65 4.92 2.83 3.75
CA LEU A 65 3.73 3.56 3.35
C LEU A 65 2.48 3.07 4.07
N GLU A 66 2.27 1.76 4.15
CA GLU A 66 1.10 1.18 4.80
C GLU A 66 1.15 1.31 6.33
N GLU A 67 2.33 1.34 6.93
CA GLU A 67 2.54 1.70 8.34
C GLU A 67 2.07 3.13 8.61
N ARG A 68 2.54 4.08 7.80
CA ARG A 68 2.08 5.47 7.90
C ARG A 68 0.57 5.58 7.72
N LYS A 69 0.00 4.88 6.74
CA LYS A 69 -1.45 4.86 6.51
C LYS A 69 -2.21 4.25 7.69
N ALA A 70 -1.74 3.14 8.24
CA ALA A 70 -2.32 2.51 9.43
C ALA A 70 -2.31 3.47 10.62
N ALA A 71 -1.17 4.11 10.89
CA ALA A 71 -1.02 5.05 11.98
C ALA A 71 -1.96 6.25 11.83
N MET A 72 -2.00 6.88 10.66
CA MET A 72 -2.90 8.03 10.42
C MET A 72 -4.37 7.63 10.53
N TRP A 73 -4.75 6.45 10.03
CA TRP A 73 -6.12 5.95 10.17
C TRP A 73 -6.53 5.77 11.64
N LEU A 74 -5.64 5.22 12.46
CA LEU A 74 -5.84 5.06 13.92
C LEU A 74 -5.95 6.43 14.61
N ILE A 75 -5.04 7.36 14.32
CA ILE A 75 -5.05 8.72 14.89
C ILE A 75 -6.35 9.46 14.53
N ASN A 76 -6.77 9.40 13.27
CA ASN A 76 -8.02 10.01 12.81
C ASN A 76 -9.27 9.33 13.40
N SER A 77 -9.12 8.13 13.96
CA SER A 77 -10.17 7.40 14.67
C SER A 77 -10.10 7.60 16.19
N ASP A 78 -9.37 8.62 16.65
CA ASP A 78 -9.15 8.96 18.07
C ASP A 78 -8.49 7.84 18.90
N VAL A 79 -7.78 6.91 18.24
CA VAL A 79 -7.01 5.88 18.95
C VAL A 79 -5.75 6.53 19.54
N ILE A 80 -5.58 6.38 20.85
CA ILE A 80 -4.44 6.95 21.60
C ILE A 80 -3.40 5.89 21.98
N GLU A 81 -3.76 4.61 21.94
CA GLU A 81 -2.92 3.48 22.31
C GLU A 81 -3.37 2.25 21.51
N ILE A 82 -2.39 1.44 21.09
CA ILE A 82 -2.62 0.16 20.41
C ILE A 82 -1.46 -0.78 20.73
N SER A 83 -1.73 -2.06 20.84
CA SER A 83 -0.67 -3.05 21.02
C SER A 83 0.23 -3.14 19.77
N THR A 84 1.49 -3.54 19.98
CA THR A 84 2.41 -3.87 18.87
C THR A 84 1.81 -4.93 17.96
N GLU A 85 1.19 -5.97 18.51
CA GLU A 85 0.67 -7.08 17.70
C GLU A 85 -0.50 -6.67 16.80
N GLN A 86 -1.44 -5.88 17.31
CA GLN A 86 -2.56 -5.36 16.53
C GLN A 86 -2.09 -4.33 15.49
N PHE A 87 -1.16 -3.45 15.87
CA PHE A 87 -0.62 -2.46 14.93
C PHE A 87 0.07 -3.15 13.76
N GLU A 88 0.98 -4.09 14.03
CA GLU A 88 1.69 -4.84 12.99
C GLU A 88 0.75 -5.72 12.15
N TRP A 89 -0.33 -6.25 12.75
CA TRP A 89 -1.38 -6.94 12.01
C TRP A 89 -2.10 -6.00 11.03
N LEU A 90 -2.46 -4.79 11.46
CA LEU A 90 -3.14 -3.80 10.61
C LEU A 90 -2.25 -3.36 9.44
N VAL A 91 -0.94 -3.19 9.69
CA VAL A 91 0.03 -2.90 8.63
C VAL A 91 0.12 -4.05 7.63
N ASP A 92 0.22 -5.29 8.10
CA ASP A 92 0.29 -6.46 7.24
C ASP A 92 -1.00 -6.66 6.41
N GLU A 93 -2.17 -6.40 6.99
CA GLU A 93 -3.47 -6.45 6.31
C GLU A 93 -3.56 -5.40 5.19
N LYS A 94 -3.22 -4.15 5.49
CA LYS A 94 -3.22 -3.07 4.50
C LYS A 94 -2.21 -3.34 3.38
N PHE A 95 -0.99 -3.76 3.74
CA PHE A 95 0.02 -4.19 2.79
C PHE A 95 -0.49 -5.30 1.86
N TRP A 96 -1.14 -6.32 2.42
CA TRP A 96 -1.72 -7.42 1.66
C TRP A 96 -2.71 -6.93 0.61
N HIS A 97 -3.64 -6.07 1.03
CA HIS A 97 -4.65 -5.53 0.13
C HIS A 97 -4.08 -4.56 -0.91
N THR A 98 -3.19 -3.65 -0.52
CA THR A 98 -2.56 -2.72 -1.48
C THR A 98 -1.72 -3.47 -2.50
N TRP A 99 -1.06 -4.56 -2.13
CA TRP A 99 -0.29 -5.33 -3.08
C TRP A 99 -1.17 -6.12 -4.05
N LEU A 100 -2.19 -6.80 -3.53
CA LEU A 100 -3.04 -7.67 -4.36
C LEU A 100 -4.10 -6.89 -5.14
N SER A 101 -4.42 -5.65 -4.77
CA SER A 101 -5.35 -4.80 -5.52
C SER A 101 -4.86 -4.51 -6.94
N TYR A 102 -3.54 -4.40 -7.17
CA TYR A 102 -2.95 -4.26 -8.51
C TYR A 102 -3.24 -5.45 -9.43
N LEU A 103 -3.65 -6.59 -8.87
CA LEU A 103 -3.98 -7.80 -9.62
C LEU A 103 -5.48 -7.91 -9.96
N GLY A 104 -6.29 -6.91 -9.57
CA GLY A 104 -7.72 -6.84 -9.89
C GLY A 104 -8.63 -7.70 -9.01
N GLU A 105 -8.07 -8.48 -8.08
CA GLU A 105 -8.83 -9.35 -7.19
C GLU A 105 -8.60 -8.96 -5.72
N ARG A 106 -9.69 -8.61 -5.03
CA ARG A 106 -9.64 -8.31 -3.60
C ARG A 106 -9.55 -9.62 -2.83
N THR A 107 -8.32 -10.10 -2.66
CA THR A 107 -8.04 -11.31 -1.89
C THR A 107 -8.23 -11.00 -0.40
N PRO A 108 -9.01 -11.80 0.35
CA PRO A 108 -9.17 -11.58 1.78
C PRO A 108 -7.84 -11.76 2.51
N PHE A 109 -7.64 -11.00 3.60
CA PHE A 109 -6.49 -11.21 4.46
C PHE A 109 -6.74 -12.47 5.32
N PRO A 110 -5.85 -13.48 5.28
CA PRO A 110 -6.20 -14.82 5.75
C PRO A 110 -6.04 -15.00 7.27
N TRP A 111 -5.57 -13.99 7.99
CA TRP A 111 -5.36 -14.05 9.44
C TRP A 111 -6.26 -13.08 10.19
N ARG A 112 -6.86 -13.56 11.27
CA ARG A 112 -7.68 -12.72 12.15
C ARG A 112 -6.81 -11.74 12.94
N CYS A 113 -7.39 -10.59 13.27
CA CYS A 113 -6.77 -9.62 14.16
C CYS A 113 -6.55 -10.25 15.55
N PRO A 114 -5.34 -10.14 16.15
CA PRO A 114 -5.11 -10.55 17.52
C PRO A 114 -6.11 -9.88 18.46
N GLN A 115 -6.72 -10.67 19.34
CA GLN A 115 -7.63 -10.14 20.35
C GLN A 115 -6.83 -9.46 21.46
N GLU A 116 -7.39 -8.38 22.02
CA GLU A 116 -6.90 -7.83 23.28
C GLU A 116 -7.10 -8.89 24.36
N THR A 117 -5.99 -9.32 24.96
CA THR A 117 -6.01 -10.19 26.13
C THR A 117 -5.82 -9.34 27.38
N ASP A 118 -6.25 -9.85 28.54
CA ASP A 118 -6.01 -9.21 29.84
C ASP A 118 -4.52 -9.19 30.24
N GLU A 119 -3.64 -9.79 29.43
CA GLU A 119 -2.20 -9.76 29.65
C GLU A 119 -1.61 -8.41 29.20
N PRO A 120 -0.59 -7.90 29.90
CA PRO A 120 0.04 -6.62 29.54
C PRO A 120 0.68 -6.76 28.16
N THR A 121 -0.03 -6.26 27.16
CA THR A 121 0.46 -6.27 25.78
C THR A 121 1.40 -5.07 25.60
N ARG A 122 2.52 -5.28 24.91
CA ARG A 122 3.45 -4.19 24.64
C ARG A 122 2.77 -3.16 23.74
N VAL A 123 2.78 -1.90 24.17
CA VAL A 123 2.30 -0.77 23.37
C VAL A 123 3.20 -0.59 22.15
N SER A 124 2.61 -0.28 20.99
CA SER A 124 3.34 -0.03 19.76
C SER A 124 4.14 1.29 19.83
N GLN A 125 5.46 1.17 19.98
CA GLN A 125 6.39 2.32 19.90
C GLN A 125 6.37 2.99 18.52
N ALA A 126 6.14 2.22 17.45
CA ALA A 126 6.00 2.76 16.10
C ALA A 126 4.78 3.68 16.00
N PHE A 127 3.63 3.22 16.51
CA PHE A 127 2.41 4.03 16.56
C PHE A 127 2.57 5.26 17.45
N GLU A 128 3.19 5.10 18.63
CA GLU A 128 3.49 6.22 19.53
C GLU A 128 4.33 7.29 18.83
N GLY A 129 5.38 6.89 18.09
CA GLY A 129 6.18 7.80 17.28
C GLY A 129 5.36 8.59 16.26
N TRP A 130 4.42 7.94 15.56
CA TRP A 130 3.51 8.60 14.63
C TRP A 130 2.54 9.55 15.33
N LEU A 131 1.98 9.15 16.48
CA LEU A 131 1.07 9.96 17.28
C LEU A 131 1.77 11.22 17.81
N GLU A 132 3.00 11.09 18.29
CA GLU A 132 3.83 12.23 18.71
C GLU A 132 4.16 13.16 17.56
N ALA A 133 4.60 12.62 16.42
CA ALA A 133 4.87 13.42 15.23
C ALA A 133 3.63 14.21 14.80
N HIS A 134 2.47 13.56 14.77
CA HIS A 134 1.19 14.21 14.46
C HIS A 134 0.84 15.33 15.44
N ARG A 135 1.04 15.11 16.75
CA ARG A 135 0.82 16.15 17.79
C ARG A 135 1.77 17.34 17.66
N ARG A 136 3.02 17.11 17.23
CA ARG A 136 4.02 18.17 17.06
C ARG A 136 3.81 18.98 15.79
N GLU A 137 3.46 18.31 14.69
CA GLU A 137 3.45 18.92 13.35
C GLU A 137 2.11 19.55 12.97
N GLY A 138 1.03 19.29 13.72
CA GLY A 138 -0.24 20.00 13.56
C GLY A 138 -0.82 19.84 12.15
N ASP A 139 -1.59 18.76 11.97
CA ASP A 139 -2.46 18.51 10.81
C ASP A 139 -1.76 17.99 9.53
N LEU A 140 -1.29 16.73 9.60
CA LEU A 140 -0.98 15.90 8.42
C LEU A 140 -2.24 15.41 7.67
N VAL A 141 -3.44 15.85 8.06
CA VAL A 141 -4.75 15.41 7.54
C VAL A 141 -4.95 15.78 6.06
N GLU A 142 -4.33 16.86 5.57
CA GLU A 142 -4.45 17.28 4.16
C GLU A 142 -3.76 16.30 3.18
N VAL A 143 -2.66 15.65 3.59
CA VAL A 143 -1.93 14.69 2.74
C VAL A 143 -2.75 13.41 2.52
N TRP A 144 -3.56 13.03 3.51
CA TRP A 144 -4.33 11.78 3.46
C TRP A 144 -5.53 11.86 2.51
N LYS A 145 -6.22 13.01 2.46
CA LYS A 145 -7.30 13.25 1.48
C LYS A 145 -6.80 13.18 0.04
N ALA A 146 -5.56 13.63 -0.22
CA ALA A 146 -4.96 13.57 -1.54
C ALA A 146 -4.64 12.12 -1.97
N LEU A 147 -4.06 11.30 -1.07
CA LEU A 147 -3.73 9.89 -1.35
C LEU A 147 -4.98 8.99 -1.49
N GLU A 148 -6.04 9.22 -0.70
CA GLU A 148 -7.31 8.52 -0.88
C GLU A 148 -8.02 8.90 -2.20
N ALA A 149 -7.93 10.17 -2.61
CA ALA A 149 -8.50 10.63 -3.87
C ALA A 149 -7.81 9.98 -5.09
N GLU A 150 -6.48 9.80 -5.04
CA GLU A 150 -5.74 9.06 -6.08
C GLU A 150 -6.12 7.57 -6.10
N SER A 151 -6.32 6.94 -4.93
CA SER A 151 -6.71 5.53 -4.87
C SER A 151 -8.15 5.27 -5.36
N ARG A 152 -9.10 6.18 -5.07
CA ARG A 152 -10.49 6.08 -5.56
C ARG A 152 -10.63 6.40 -7.05
N GLY A 153 -9.68 7.12 -7.65
CA GLY A 153 -9.66 7.40 -9.09
C GLY A 153 -9.47 6.16 -9.97
N VAL A 154 -8.93 5.07 -9.41
CA VAL A 154 -8.65 3.82 -10.13
C VAL A 154 -9.81 2.82 -10.05
N GLU A 155 -10.65 2.88 -9.00
CA GLU A 155 -11.75 1.92 -8.78
C GLU A 155 -13.02 2.16 -9.62
N GLN A 156 -13.15 3.28 -10.35
CA GLN A 156 -14.37 3.57 -11.13
C GLN A 156 -14.34 3.13 -12.61
N ARG A 157 -13.26 2.51 -13.10
CA ARG A 157 -13.14 2.15 -14.52
C ARG A 157 -13.24 0.68 -14.87
N HIS A 158 -13.89 -0.17 -14.07
CA HIS A 158 -14.29 -1.50 -14.59
C HIS A 158 -15.63 -1.97 -14.01
N ALA A 159 -16.71 -1.57 -14.69
CA ALA A 159 -17.92 -2.39 -14.80
C ALA A 159 -18.30 -2.46 -16.28
N PRO A 160 -18.57 -3.66 -16.81
CA PRO A 160 -19.92 -3.83 -17.34
C PRO A 160 -20.54 -5.16 -16.94
N GLY A 161 -21.83 -5.10 -16.63
CA GLY A 161 -22.68 -6.24 -16.36
C GLY A 161 -23.26 -6.89 -17.62
N SER A 162 -23.56 -8.18 -17.46
CA SER A 162 -24.58 -9.05 -18.09
C SER A 162 -24.79 -9.08 -19.61
N GLU A 163 -24.41 -10.24 -20.15
CA GLU A 163 -25.09 -11.13 -21.11
C GLU A 163 -26.36 -10.65 -21.85
N GLY A 164 -26.36 -10.85 -23.18
CA GLY A 164 -27.55 -10.84 -24.03
C GLY A 164 -27.21 -10.90 -25.52
N ASP A 165 -27.77 -11.88 -26.21
CA ASP A 165 -27.42 -12.39 -27.53
C ASP A 165 -27.97 -11.58 -28.75
N VAL A 166 -27.39 -11.86 -29.93
CA VAL A 166 -27.87 -11.72 -31.33
C VAL A 166 -27.84 -10.38 -32.14
N VAL A 167 -27.25 -10.54 -33.36
CA VAL A 167 -27.51 -9.93 -34.69
C VAL A 167 -26.57 -8.81 -35.18
N ALA A 168 -25.93 -9.12 -36.30
CA ALA A 168 -25.09 -8.28 -37.14
C ALA A 168 -25.79 -7.05 -37.73
N GLN A 169 -25.10 -5.90 -37.74
CA GLN A 169 -25.20 -4.95 -38.85
C GLN A 169 -23.97 -4.01 -38.89
N ARG A 170 -23.24 -4.10 -40.01
CA ARG A 170 -22.22 -3.12 -40.43
C ARG A 170 -22.84 -1.72 -40.45
N SER A 171 -22.28 -0.78 -39.69
CA SER A 171 -22.42 0.67 -39.89
C SER A 171 -21.28 1.39 -39.16
N SER A 172 -20.50 2.14 -39.91
CA SER A 172 -19.54 3.21 -39.58
C SER A 172 -19.32 3.53 -38.09
N ASP A 173 -18.12 3.23 -37.55
CA ASP A 173 -17.73 3.48 -36.16
C ASP A 173 -17.27 4.94 -35.90
N PRO A 174 -17.98 5.72 -35.07
CA PRO A 174 -17.46 6.96 -34.45
C PRO A 174 -16.56 6.69 -33.23
N ALA A 175 -16.27 5.43 -32.90
CA ALA A 175 -15.55 5.03 -31.69
C ALA A 175 -14.01 5.20 -31.78
N ARG A 176 -13.43 5.19 -32.98
CA ARG A 176 -11.97 5.33 -33.18
C ARG A 176 -11.45 6.75 -32.97
N ASP A 177 -12.29 7.75 -33.17
CA ASP A 177 -11.92 9.16 -32.93
C ASP A 177 -11.85 9.46 -31.42
N ASN A 178 -12.70 8.80 -30.63
CA ASN A 178 -12.78 8.96 -29.16
C ASN A 178 -11.58 8.32 -28.43
N GLU A 179 -11.07 7.17 -28.90
CA GLU A 179 -9.87 6.55 -28.32
C GLU A 179 -8.61 7.38 -28.57
N SER A 180 -8.50 8.02 -29.73
CA SER A 180 -7.37 8.89 -30.08
C SER A 180 -7.38 10.17 -29.24
N GLU A 181 -8.55 10.75 -28.98
CA GLU A 181 -8.69 11.91 -28.08
C GLU A 181 -8.37 11.55 -26.62
N GLN A 182 -8.78 10.37 -26.15
CA GLN A 182 -8.46 9.88 -24.81
C GLN A 182 -6.96 9.62 -24.63
N LEU A 183 -6.30 9.03 -25.62
CA LEU A 183 -4.84 8.84 -25.61
C LEU A 183 -4.10 10.17 -25.60
N HIS A 184 -4.56 11.16 -26.37
CA HIS A 184 -3.96 12.49 -26.38
C HIS A 184 -4.13 13.20 -25.02
N GLN A 185 -5.28 13.05 -24.36
CA GLN A 185 -5.49 13.58 -23.01
C GLN A 185 -4.58 12.91 -21.97
N LEU A 186 -4.44 11.58 -22.04
CA LEU A 186 -3.53 10.83 -21.16
C LEU A 186 -2.06 11.25 -21.38
N GLU A 187 -1.64 11.43 -22.63
CA GLU A 187 -0.31 11.90 -22.95
C GLU A 187 -0.04 13.30 -22.38
N GLN A 188 -1.00 14.22 -22.47
CA GLN A 188 -0.88 15.53 -21.83
C GLN A 188 -0.84 15.47 -20.30
N GLN A 189 -1.61 14.57 -19.68
CA GLN A 189 -1.55 14.35 -18.22
C GLN A 189 -0.19 13.83 -17.78
N VAL A 190 0.40 12.89 -18.52
CA VAL A 190 1.75 12.37 -18.23
C VAL A 190 2.79 13.48 -18.33
N ILE A 191 2.72 14.32 -19.36
CA ILE A 191 3.63 15.47 -19.52
C ILE A 191 3.47 16.46 -18.35
N GLN A 192 2.24 16.73 -17.93
CA GLN A 192 1.97 17.63 -16.80
C GLN A 192 2.53 17.08 -15.48
N LEU A 193 2.31 15.79 -15.20
CA LEU A 193 2.84 15.13 -14.01
C LEU A 193 4.36 15.09 -14.00
N GLN A 194 5.00 14.86 -15.15
CA GLN A 194 6.46 14.91 -15.27
C GLN A 194 7.02 16.30 -14.96
N GLN A 195 6.37 17.37 -15.43
CA GLN A 195 6.76 18.75 -15.12
C GLN A 195 6.59 19.07 -13.64
N GLU A 196 5.53 18.56 -13.01
CA GLU A 196 5.29 18.76 -11.58
C GLU A 196 6.30 18.01 -10.72
N LEU A 197 6.62 16.77 -11.08
CA LEU A 197 7.67 15.99 -10.42
C LEU A 197 9.03 16.69 -10.49
N GLN A 198 9.39 17.19 -11.68
CA GLN A 198 10.65 17.92 -11.87
C GLN A 198 10.70 19.20 -11.01
N ARG A 199 9.57 19.91 -10.89
CA ARG A 199 9.47 21.09 -10.02
C ARG A 199 9.59 20.73 -8.54
N GLN A 200 9.05 19.60 -8.11
CA GLN A 200 9.19 19.11 -6.74
C GLN A 200 10.64 18.72 -6.44
N ASP A 201 11.33 18.07 -7.37
CA ASP A 201 12.76 17.73 -7.22
C ASP A 201 13.63 18.98 -7.09
N GLU A 202 13.37 20.02 -7.89
CA GLU A 202 14.06 21.31 -7.75
C GLU A 202 13.82 21.97 -6.40
N GLN A 203 12.59 21.90 -5.87
CA GLN A 203 12.27 22.42 -4.55
C GLN A 203 12.93 21.63 -3.42
N LEU A 204 13.03 20.30 -3.55
CA LEU A 204 13.74 19.46 -2.59
C LEU A 204 15.22 19.79 -2.57
N LEU A 205 15.85 19.93 -3.75
CA LEU A 205 17.26 20.34 -3.84
C LEU A 205 17.53 21.69 -3.17
N GLN A 206 16.64 22.67 -3.36
CA GLN A 206 16.75 23.98 -2.69
C GLN A 206 16.61 23.87 -1.17
N LYS A 207 15.72 23.01 -0.68
CA LYS A 207 15.57 22.76 0.76
C LYS A 207 16.81 22.07 1.34
N ASP A 208 17.36 21.08 0.65
CA ASP A 208 18.56 20.36 1.08
C ASP A 208 19.80 21.24 1.10
N GLU A 209 19.92 22.18 0.16
CA GLU A 209 20.97 23.21 0.18
C GLU A 209 20.81 24.12 1.39
N ARG A 210 19.59 24.59 1.67
CA ARG A 210 19.30 25.46 2.82
C ARG A 210 19.52 24.76 4.16
N ILE A 211 19.23 23.47 4.26
CA ILE A 211 19.53 22.65 5.45
C ILE A 211 21.04 22.60 5.65
N ARG A 212 21.82 22.29 4.61
CA ARG A 212 23.29 22.27 4.69
C ARG A 212 23.88 23.62 5.13
N GLU A 213 23.37 24.73 4.60
CA GLU A 213 23.81 26.06 5.03
C GLU A 213 23.51 26.33 6.52
N LEU A 214 22.36 25.88 7.01
CA LEU A 214 21.99 26.03 8.42
C LEU A 214 22.85 25.14 9.33
N GLU A 215 23.12 23.90 8.93
CA GLU A 215 24.01 22.99 9.64
C GLU A 215 25.44 23.56 9.73
N GLU A 216 25.94 24.15 8.64
CA GLU A 216 27.27 24.75 8.63
C GLU A 216 27.34 26.00 9.53
N ARG A 217 26.28 26.83 9.55
CA ARG A 217 26.17 27.96 10.49
C ARG A 217 26.13 27.52 11.94
N LEU A 218 25.39 26.46 12.25
CA LEU A 218 25.32 25.90 13.60
C LEU A 218 26.70 25.39 14.06
N ARG A 219 27.42 24.64 13.21
CA ARG A 219 28.78 24.19 13.50
C ARG A 219 29.74 25.36 13.77
N GLN A 220 29.69 26.42 12.96
CA GLN A 220 30.52 27.61 13.17
C GLN A 220 30.16 28.40 14.43
N GLN A 221 28.93 28.29 14.93
CA GLN A 221 28.49 28.94 16.17
C GLN A 221 28.93 28.14 17.41
N ASP A 222 28.90 26.82 17.34
CA ASP A 222 29.39 25.91 18.39
C ASP A 222 30.92 25.99 18.54
N ASP A 223 31.66 26.13 17.44
CA ASP A 223 33.13 26.32 17.48
C ASP A 223 33.57 27.69 18.04
N ARG A 224 32.63 28.63 18.26
CA ARG A 224 32.89 29.99 18.75
C ARG A 224 32.46 30.24 20.21
N SER A 225 31.81 29.27 20.85
CA SER A 225 31.38 29.33 22.25
C SER A 225 32.30 28.50 23.14
#